data_AF-F8PIB4-F1
#
_entry.id   AF-F8PIB4-F1
#
_cell.length_a   1.000
_cell.length_b   1.000
_cell.length_c   1.000
_cell.angle_alpha   90.00
_cell.angle_beta   90.00
_cell.angle_gamma   90.00
#
_symmetry.space_group_name_H-M   'P 1'
#
loop_
_entity.id
_entity.type
_entity.pdbx_description
1 polymer ?
#
loop_
_entity_poly.entity_id
_entity_poly.type
_entity_poly.pdbx_seq_one_letter_code
_entity_poly.pdbx_strand_id
1 'polypeptide(L)'
;MTCHGFARNYADLLTLRLLLGLAEAGLYPGIIFYISCWYKRTELGTRNATFFSSATIAGAFSGLLAAAISKMEGIGGKPGWTWIFIIEGLCTVLLAIASFWM
;
A
#
# COMPACT_ATOMS: atom_id res chain seq x y z
N MET A 1 -6.88 2.87 -0.29
CA MET A 1 -7.21 1.78 0.65
C MET A 1 -8.39 2.08 1.59
N THR A 2 -8.44 3.24 2.27
CA THR A 2 -9.44 3.56 3.32
C THR A 2 -10.92 3.38 2.93
N CYS A 3 -11.31 3.65 1.68
CA CYS A 3 -12.70 3.54 1.23
C CYS A 3 -13.20 2.08 1.10
N HIS A 4 -12.31 1.08 1.00
CA HIS A 4 -12.70 -0.34 0.98
C HIS A 4 -13.35 -0.76 2.30
N GLY A 5 -13.04 -0.09 3.41
CA GLY A 5 -13.65 -0.37 4.71
C GLY A 5 -15.12 0.02 4.83
N PHE A 6 -15.64 0.85 3.92
CA PHE A 6 -17.03 1.32 3.95
C PHE A 6 -17.93 0.64 2.91
N ALA A 7 -17.35 -0.19 2.04
CA ALA A 7 -18.06 -0.87 0.96
C ALA A 7 -19.01 -1.93 1.54
N ARG A 8 -20.32 -1.72 1.34
CA ARG A 8 -21.39 -2.65 1.75
C ARG A 8 -21.83 -3.60 0.65
N ASN A 9 -21.49 -3.31 -0.60
CA ASN A 9 -21.93 -4.06 -1.79
C ASN A 9 -20.74 -4.61 -2.59
N TYR A 10 -20.92 -5.78 -3.20
CA TYR A 10 -19.90 -6.44 -4.02
C TYR A 10 -19.47 -5.59 -5.23
N ALA A 11 -20.41 -4.88 -5.85
CA ALA A 11 -20.12 -3.95 -6.94
C ALA A 11 -19.17 -2.83 -6.50
N ASP A 12 -19.39 -2.27 -5.30
CA ASP A 12 -18.58 -1.19 -4.72
C ASP A 12 -17.13 -1.65 -4.47
N LEU A 13 -16.97 -2.87 -3.94
CA LEU A 13 -15.67 -3.50 -3.77
C LEU A 13 -14.93 -3.69 -5.10
N LEU A 14 -15.64 -4.13 -6.15
CA LEU A 14 -15.04 -4.33 -7.46
C LEU A 14 -14.58 -3.00 -8.08
N THR A 15 -15.42 -1.96 -8.01
CA THR A 15 -15.09 -0.63 -8.54
C THR A 15 -13.90 -0.02 -7.79
N LEU A 16 -13.88 -0.11 -6.47
CA LEU A 16 -12.76 0.38 -5.66
C LEU A 16 -11.45 -0.37 -5.97
N ARG A 17 -11.52 -1.67 -6.26
CA ARG A 17 -10.34 -2.46 -6.62
C ARG A 17 -9.82 -2.15 -8.02
N LEU A 18 -10.71 -1.85 -8.97
CA LEU A 18 -10.33 -1.36 -10.29
C LEU A 18 -9.66 0.02 -10.23
N LEU A 19 -10.24 0.95 -9.45
CA LEU A 19 -9.66 2.29 -9.27
C LEU A 19 -8.30 2.23 -8.58
N LEU A 20 -8.16 1.36 -7.57
CA LEU A 20 -6.89 1.12 -6.91
C LEU A 20 -5.85 0.57 -7.89
N GLY A 21 -6.20 -0.45 -8.67
CA GLY A 21 -5.31 -1.02 -9.68
C GLY A 21 -4.90 0.00 -10.74
N LEU A 22 -5.82 0.87 -11.17
CA LEU A 22 -5.52 1.96 -12.10
C LEU A 22 -4.51 2.96 -11.51
N ALA A 23 -4.68 3.32 -10.23
CA ALA A 23 -3.78 4.23 -9.54
C ALA A 23 -2.39 3.63 -9.29
N GLU A 24 -2.30 2.33 -8.98
CA GLU A 24 -1.04 1.64 -8.68
C GLU A 24 -0.25 1.23 -9.92
N ALA A 25 -0.90 1.04 -11.07
CA ALA A 25 -0.27 0.55 -12.30
C ALA A 25 0.91 1.42 -12.80
N GLY A 26 0.87 2.73 -12.55
CA GLY A 26 1.91 3.67 -12.98
C GLY A 26 3.06 3.84 -11.99
N LEU A 27 2.91 3.36 -10.75
CA LEU A 27 3.84 3.69 -9.67
C LEU A 27 5.20 3.02 -9.87
N TYR A 28 5.22 1.72 -10.18
CA TYR A 28 6.45 0.96 -10.37
C TYR A 28 7.30 1.46 -11.56
N PRO A 29 6.76 1.61 -12.79
CA PRO A 29 7.55 2.17 -13.90
C PRO A 29 7.96 3.63 -13.67
N GLY A 30 7.13 4.43 -12.96
CA GLY A 30 7.46 5.81 -12.61
C GLY A 30 8.67 5.93 -11.69
N ILE A 31 8.77 5.07 -10.67
CA ILE A 31 9.91 5.04 -9.74
C ILE A 31 11.19 4.61 -10.45
N ILE A 32 11.13 3.57 -11.30
CA ILE A 32 12.29 3.10 -12.05
C ILE A 32 12.79 4.19 -13.02
N PHE A 33 11.86 4.87 -13.70
CA PHE A 33 12.22 6.00 -14.57
C PHE A 33 12.90 7.13 -13.80
N TYR A 34 12.36 7.49 -12.63
CA TYR A 34 12.93 8.54 -11.78
C TYR A 34 14.36 8.20 -11.32
N ILE A 35 14.59 6.97 -10.86
CA ILE A 35 15.93 6.50 -10.44
C ILE A 35 16.89 6.50 -11.64
N SER A 36 16.40 6.17 -12.84
CA SER A 36 17.20 6.17 -14.07
C SER A 36 17.65 7.56 -14.51
N CYS A 37 16.85 8.60 -14.29
CA CYS A 37 17.23 9.98 -14.60
C CYS A 37 18.27 10.57 -13.63
N TRP A 38 18.30 10.11 -12.37
CA TRP A 38 19.16 10.66 -11.33
C TRP A 38 20.47 9.89 -11.11
N TYR A 39 20.58 8.63 -11.55
CA TYR A 39 21.74 7.76 -11.26
C TYR A 39 22.41 7.13 -12.50
N LYS A 40 23.73 6.94 -12.42
CA LYS A 40 24.52 6.26 -13.46
C LYS A 40 24.19 4.76 -13.51
N ARG A 41 24.29 4.17 -14.71
CA ARG A 41 24.01 2.74 -15.00
C ARG A 41 24.71 1.74 -14.09
N THR A 42 25.89 2.09 -13.57
CA THR A 42 26.65 1.23 -12.65
C THR A 42 26.06 1.15 -11.24
N GLU A 43 25.33 2.17 -10.79
CA GLU A 43 24.74 2.23 -9.43
C GLU A 43 23.24 1.93 -9.40
N LEU A 44 22.60 1.91 -10.58
CA LEU A 44 21.17 1.64 -10.75
C LEU A 44 20.74 0.29 -10.18
N GLY A 45 21.56 -0.76 -10.37
CA GLY A 45 21.26 -2.11 -9.90
C GLY A 45 21.13 -2.20 -8.39
N THR A 46 22.11 -1.67 -7.65
CA THR A 46 22.12 -1.70 -6.17
C THR A 46 20.95 -0.91 -5.60
N ARG A 47 20.61 0.25 -6.17
CA ARG A 47 19.49 1.10 -5.71
C ARG A 47 18.13 0.47 -5.97
N ASN A 48 17.96 -0.15 -7.14
CA ASN A 48 16.74 -0.90 -7.46
C ASN A 48 16.58 -2.13 -6.55
N ALA A 49 17.69 -2.81 -6.22
CA ALA A 49 17.67 -3.92 -5.26
C ALA A 49 17.23 -3.45 -3.87
N THR A 50 17.74 -2.33 -3.37
CA THR A 50 17.30 -1.77 -2.08
C THR A 50 15.81 -1.42 -2.08
N PHE A 51 15.29 -0.84 -3.17
CA PHE A 51 13.86 -0.56 -3.32
C PHE A 51 13.03 -1.84 -3.30
N PHE A 52 13.42 -2.86 -4.08
CA PHE A 52 12.71 -4.14 -4.14
C PHE A 52 12.76 -4.92 -2.82
N SER A 53 13.89 -4.86 -2.10
CA SER A 53 14.00 -5.42 -0.75
C SER A 53 13.04 -4.73 0.21
N SER A 54 12.91 -3.40 0.16
CA SER A 54 11.96 -2.67 1.00
C SER A 54 10.50 -3.06 0.70
N ALA A 55 10.15 -3.26 -0.58
CA ALA A 55 8.83 -3.74 -0.99
C ALA A 55 8.54 -5.17 -0.47
N THR A 56 9.54 -6.05 -0.51
CA THR A 56 9.43 -7.43 0.00
C THR A 56 9.24 -7.45 1.52
N ILE A 57 9.99 -6.61 2.23
CA ILE A 57 9.86 -6.44 3.68
C ILE A 57 8.47 -5.91 4.03
N ALA A 58 7.98 -4.89 3.34
CA ALA A 58 6.63 -4.37 3.53
C ALA A 58 5.55 -5.45 3.30
N GLY A 59 5.71 -6.28 2.27
CA GLY A 59 4.83 -7.43 2.02
C GLY A 59 4.82 -8.46 3.16
N ALA A 60 5.99 -8.78 3.72
CA ALA A 60 6.10 -9.68 4.87
C ALA A 60 5.42 -9.13 6.13
N PHE A 61 5.53 -7.81 6.38
CA PHE A 61 4.87 -7.16 7.50
C PHE A 61 3.35 -7.02 7.32
N SER A 62 2.86 -6.83 6.09
CA SER A 62 1.42 -6.71 5.83
C SER A 62 0.65 -7.99 6.25
N GLY A 63 1.22 -9.18 5.98
CA GLY A 63 0.63 -10.45 6.42
C GLY A 63 0.62 -10.63 7.95
N LEU A 64 1.67 -10.20 8.64
CA LEU A 64 1.73 -10.22 10.10
C LEU A 64 0.72 -9.25 10.72
N LEU A 65 0.57 -8.05 10.14
CA LEU A 65 -0.39 -7.05 10.58
C LEU A 65 -1.83 -7.56 10.42
N ALA A 66 -2.13 -8.24 9.31
CA ALA A 66 -3.42 -8.88 9.09
C ALA A 66 -3.73 -9.97 10.13
N ALA A 67 -2.73 -10.79 10.50
CA ALA A 67 -2.89 -11.79 11.55
C ALA A 67 -3.13 -11.17 12.95
N ALA A 68 -2.43 -10.08 13.27
CA ALA A 68 -2.60 -9.35 14.52
C ALA A 68 -3.98 -8.65 14.62
N ILE A 69 -4.50 -8.14 13.51
CA ILE A 69 -5.81 -7.45 13.47
C ILE A 69 -6.97 -8.45 13.37
N SER A 70 -6.75 -9.65 12.83
CA SER A 70 -7.74 -10.75 12.88
C SER A 70 -8.08 -11.15 14.33
N LYS A 71 -7.12 -11.03 15.25
CA LYS A 71 -7.36 -11.18 16.70
C LYS A 71 -8.25 -10.09 17.31
N MET A 72 -8.56 -9.03 16.57
CA MET A 72 -9.39 -7.89 16.95
C MET A 72 -10.82 -7.98 16.38
N GLU A 73 -11.25 -9.16 15.91
CA GLU A 73 -12.64 -9.41 15.53
C GLU A 73 -13.60 -9.12 16.70
N GLY A 74 -14.55 -8.21 16.48
CA GLY A 74 -15.62 -7.89 17.45
C GLY A 74 -15.58 -6.47 18.03
N ILE A 75 -14.49 -5.71 17.86
CA ILE A 75 -14.45 -4.30 18.27
C ILE A 75 -15.23 -3.43 17.28
N GLY A 76 -16.44 -3.01 17.69
CA GLY A 76 -17.30 -2.09 16.95
C GLY A 76 -18.31 -2.72 15.98
N GLY A 77 -18.55 -4.04 16.03
CA GLY A 77 -19.60 -4.71 15.25
C GLY A 77 -19.36 -4.76 13.73
N LYS A 78 -18.10 -4.64 13.28
CA LYS A 78 -17.69 -4.69 11.87
C LYS A 78 -16.72 -5.86 11.64
N PRO A 79 -16.73 -6.48 10.45
CA PRO A 79 -15.81 -7.58 10.13
C PRO A 79 -14.34 -7.10 10.21
N GLY A 80 -13.46 -7.91 10.79
CA GLY A 80 -12.06 -7.54 11.05
C GLY A 80 -11.28 -7.12 9.79
N TRP A 81 -11.68 -7.61 8.62
CA TRP A 81 -11.07 -7.24 7.33
C TRP A 81 -11.23 -5.76 6.98
N THR A 82 -12.36 -5.13 7.37
CA THR A 82 -12.60 -3.69 7.17
C THR A 82 -11.61 -2.82 7.94
N TRP A 83 -11.22 -3.23 9.14
CA TRP A 83 -10.26 -2.51 9.97
C TRP A 83 -8.86 -2.50 9.37
N ILE A 84 -8.48 -3.57 8.65
CA ILE A 84 -7.19 -3.65 7.95
C ILE A 84 -7.09 -2.52 6.92
N PHE A 85 -8.10 -2.35 6.05
CA PHE A 85 -8.09 -1.31 5.02
C PHE A 85 -8.12 0.12 5.57
N ILE A 86 -8.80 0.32 6.71
CA ILE A 86 -8.88 1.64 7.34
C ILE A 86 -7.55 2.02 7.98
N ILE A 87 -6.94 1.12 8.77
CA ILE A 87 -5.67 1.39 9.46
C ILE A 87 -4.53 1.52 8.44
N GLU A 88 -4.43 0.58 7.49
CA GLU A 88 -3.41 0.62 6.45
C GLU A 88 -3.57 1.87 5.57
N GLY A 89 -4.81 2.19 5.18
CA GLY A 89 -5.14 3.40 4.44
C GLY A 89 -4.76 4.68 5.19
N LEU A 90 -5.05 4.78 6.48
CA LEU A 90 -4.71 5.95 7.29
C LEU A 90 -3.19 6.14 7.39
N CYS A 91 -2.43 5.06 7.63
CA CYS A 91 -0.96 5.12 7.65
C CYS A 91 -0.40 5.60 6.30
N THR A 92 -0.93 5.11 5.18
CA THR A 92 -0.47 5.56 3.85
C THR A 92 -0.74 7.05 3.60
N VAL A 93 -1.88 7.58 4.06
CA VAL A 93 -2.20 9.01 3.94
C VAL A 93 -1.26 9.87 4.79
N LEU A 94 -0.99 9.46 6.03
CA LEU A 94 -0.06 10.17 6.92
C LEU A 94 1.35 10.21 6.33
N LEU A 95 1.84 9.08 5.81
CA LEU A 95 3.14 9.01 5.15
C LEU A 95 3.18 9.84 3.86
N ALA A 96 2.10 9.86 3.07
CA ALA A 96 2.02 10.69 1.88
C ALA A 96 2.11 12.20 2.20
N ILE A 97 1.44 12.65 3.27
CA ILE A 97 1.51 14.04 3.74
C ILE A 97 2.92 14.36 4.26
N ALA A 98 3.51 13.46 5.04
CA ALA A 98 4.87 13.64 5.55
C ALA A 98 5.91 13.71 4.41
N SER A 99 5.75 12.88 3.38
CA SER A 99 6.66 12.84 2.23
C SER A 99 6.54 14.05 1.31
N PHE A 100 5.44 14.82 1.35
CA PHE A 100 5.35 16.10 0.62
C PHE A 100 6.24 17.19 1.24
N TRP A 101 6.58 17.06 2.52
CA TRP A 101 7.37 18.05 3.27
C TRP A 101 8.87 17.70 3.34
N MET A 102 9.28 16.57 2.75
CA MET A 102 10.64 16.03 2.77
C MET A 102 11.24 16.06 1.37
#